data_AF-A0A7V4GZ55-F1
#
_entry.id   AF-A0A7V4GZ55-F1
#
_cell.length_a   1.000
_cell.length_b   1.000
_cell.length_c   1.000
_cell.angle_alpha   90.00
_cell.angle_beta   90.00
_cell.angle_gamma   90.00
#
_symmetry.space_group_name_H-M   'P 1'
#
loop_
_entity.id
_entity.type
_entity.pdbx_description
1 polymer ?
#
loop_
_entity_poly.entity_id
_entity_poly.type
_entity_poly.pdbx_seq_one_letter_code
_entity_poly.pdbx_strand_id
1 'polypeptide(L)'
;GMYLILIFSVTVSSMADIQKFSIQSAPILYYIVFVIFGSLLFQALISYFFRIDTDTMLITSTALICSPPFVPVVAGALRNKEIIITGITVGIIGYAIGNYLGFFVAQFLSAY
;
A
#
# COMPACT_ATOMS: atom_id res chain seq x y z
N GLY A 1 -18.69 -5.96 9.70
CA GLY A 1 -18.93 -4.55 9.33
C GLY A 1 -18.09 -4.02 8.19
N MET A 2 -17.38 -4.85 7.40
CA MET A 2 -16.44 -4.38 6.36
C MET A 2 -16.97 -4.65 4.94
N TYR A 3 -18.28 -4.89 4.80
CA TYR A 3 -18.91 -5.31 3.56
C TYR A 3 -18.66 -4.34 2.40
N LEU A 4 -18.66 -3.03 2.66
CA LEU A 4 -18.40 -2.02 1.63
C LEU A 4 -16.98 -2.11 1.06
N ILE A 5 -15.96 -2.34 1.91
CA ILE A 5 -14.56 -2.49 1.48
C ILE A 5 -14.40 -3.76 0.64
N LEU A 6 -15.07 -4.85 1.04
CA LEU A 6 -15.04 -6.10 0.29
C LEU A 6 -15.73 -5.97 -1.06
N ILE A 7 -16.91 -5.33 -1.12
CA ILE A 7 -17.60 -5.05 -2.39
C ILE A 7 -16.73 -4.18 -3.30
N PHE A 8 -16.13 -3.12 -2.77
CA PHE A 8 -15.19 -2.27 -3.51
C PHE A 8 -14.05 -3.09 -4.10
N SER A 9 -13.41 -3.94 -3.29
CA SER A 9 -12.28 -4.77 -3.72
C SER A 9 -12.68 -5.74 -4.82
N VAL A 10 -13.85 -6.38 -4.71
CA VAL A 10 -14.38 -7.30 -5.73
C VAL A 10 -14.67 -6.55 -7.03
N THR A 11 -15.32 -5.38 -6.95
CA THR A 11 -15.63 -4.57 -8.14
C THR A 11 -14.37 -4.10 -8.86
N VAL A 12 -13.37 -3.56 -8.13
CA VAL A 12 -12.10 -3.14 -8.74
C VAL A 12 -11.36 -4.33 -9.35
N SER A 13 -11.33 -5.48 -8.67
CA SER A 13 -10.70 -6.69 -9.18
C SER A 13 -11.39 -7.19 -10.46
N SER A 14 -12.71 -7.03 -10.58
CA SER A 14 -13.47 -7.43 -11.77
C SER A 14 -13.17 -6.58 -13.01
N MET A 15 -12.60 -5.39 -12.84
CA MET A 15 -12.15 -4.53 -13.94
C MET A 15 -10.82 -4.98 -14.55
N ALA A 16 -10.15 -5.99 -13.96
CA ALA A 16 -8.91 -6.53 -14.48
C ALA A 16 -9.15 -7.30 -15.79
N ASP A 17 -8.58 -6.79 -16.88
CA ASP A 17 -8.66 -7.38 -18.21
C ASP A 17 -7.45 -8.28 -18.48
N ILE A 18 -7.66 -9.60 -18.39
CA ILE A 18 -6.62 -10.62 -18.61
C ILE A 18 -6.20 -10.67 -20.08
N GLN A 19 -7.04 -10.23 -21.02
CA GLN A 19 -6.70 -10.23 -22.45
C GLN A 19 -5.66 -9.14 -22.79
N LYS A 20 -5.64 -8.04 -22.01
CA LYS A 20 -4.59 -7.01 -22.08
C LYS A 20 -3.28 -7.44 -21.42
N PHE A 21 -3.28 -8.59 -20.75
CA PHE A 21 -2.13 -9.16 -20.08
C PHE A 21 -1.26 -9.94 -21.07
N SER A 22 -0.63 -9.21 -21.98
CA SER A 22 0.30 -9.75 -22.98
C SER A 22 1.74 -9.75 -22.46
N ILE A 23 2.65 -10.39 -23.17
CA ILE A 23 4.09 -10.41 -22.85
C ILE A 23 4.67 -8.99 -22.72
N GLN A 24 4.08 -7.99 -23.40
CA GLN A 24 4.47 -6.58 -23.29
C GLN A 24 4.12 -5.92 -21.94
N SER A 25 3.16 -6.45 -21.17
CA SER A 25 2.82 -5.93 -19.83
C SER A 25 3.61 -6.62 -18.71
N ALA A 26 4.36 -7.68 -19.02
CA ALA A 26 5.21 -8.38 -18.06
C ALA A 26 6.26 -7.48 -17.34
N PRO A 27 6.89 -6.48 -18.00
CA PRO A 27 7.81 -5.57 -17.32
C PRO A 27 7.13 -4.71 -16.25
N ILE A 28 5.90 -4.27 -16.51
CA ILE A 28 5.11 -3.44 -15.57
C ILE A 28 4.73 -4.27 -14.35
N LEU A 29 4.32 -5.52 -14.55
CA LEU A 29 4.07 -6.44 -13.44
C LEU A 29 5.30 -6.67 -12.59
N TYR A 30 6.44 -6.96 -13.22
CA TYR A 30 7.68 -7.18 -12.51
C TYR A 30 8.06 -5.96 -11.69
N TYR A 31 7.91 -4.76 -12.26
CA TYR A 31 8.10 -3.51 -11.55
C TYR A 31 7.17 -3.38 -10.34
N ILE A 32 5.87 -3.63 -10.49
CA ILE A 32 4.90 -3.56 -9.38
C ILE A 32 5.26 -4.54 -8.26
N VAL A 33 5.54 -5.80 -8.60
CA VAL A 33 5.95 -6.83 -7.64
C VAL A 33 7.23 -6.40 -6.91
N PHE A 34 8.24 -5.96 -7.67
CA PHE A 34 9.49 -5.49 -7.11
C PHE A 34 9.30 -4.30 -6.15
N VAL A 35 8.47 -3.32 -6.52
CA VAL A 35 8.20 -2.14 -5.67
C VAL A 35 7.44 -2.52 -4.41
N ILE A 36 6.42 -3.39 -4.50
CA ILE A 36 5.63 -3.82 -3.34
C ILE A 36 6.50 -4.62 -2.37
N PHE A 37 7.17 -5.68 -2.84
CA PHE A 37 7.99 -6.52 -1.98
C PHE A 37 9.27 -5.80 -1.53
N GLY A 38 9.87 -5.00 -2.40
CA GLY A 38 11.05 -4.19 -2.09
C GLY A 38 10.76 -3.15 -1.02
N SER A 39 9.65 -2.40 -1.13
CA SER A 39 9.25 -1.44 -0.10
C SER A 39 8.88 -2.12 1.22
N LEU A 40 8.17 -3.26 1.18
CA LEU A 40 7.82 -4.01 2.38
C LEU A 40 9.05 -4.61 3.08
N LEU A 41 10.01 -5.15 2.32
CA LEU A 41 11.28 -5.63 2.87
C LEU A 41 12.11 -4.48 3.45
N PHE A 42 12.17 -3.34 2.74
CA PHE A 42 12.89 -2.17 3.21
C PHE A 42 12.29 -1.62 4.51
N GLN A 43 10.95 -1.51 4.56
CA GLN A 43 10.23 -1.14 5.77
C GLN A 43 10.47 -2.14 6.89
N ALA A 44 10.41 -3.45 6.63
CA ALA A 44 10.66 -4.48 7.64
C ALA A 44 12.08 -4.40 8.23
N LEU A 45 13.09 -4.17 7.40
CA LEU A 45 14.48 -4.03 7.83
C LEU A 45 14.67 -2.78 8.71
N ILE A 46 14.08 -1.66 8.33
CA ILE A 46 14.11 -0.43 9.13
C ILE A 46 13.36 -0.64 10.44
N SER A 47 12.15 -1.20 10.41
CA SER A 47 11.37 -1.50 11.60
C SER A 47 12.12 -2.42 12.56
N TYR A 48 12.86 -3.40 12.04
CA TYR A 48 13.72 -4.26 12.85
C TYR A 48 14.84 -3.47 13.54
N PHE A 49 15.53 -2.60 12.81
CA PHE A 49 16.61 -1.77 13.37
C PHE A 49 16.10 -0.79 14.45
N PHE A 50 14.95 -0.16 14.22
CA PHE A 50 14.32 0.76 15.16
C PHE A 50 13.49 0.08 16.25
N ARG A 51 13.46 -1.26 16.28
CA ARG A 51 12.68 -2.07 17.24
C ARG A 51 11.19 -1.70 17.30
N ILE A 52 10.61 -1.41 16.13
CA ILE A 52 9.16 -1.16 16.01
C ILE A 52 8.42 -2.50 16.15
N ASP A 53 7.29 -2.46 16.85
CA ASP A 53 6.41 -3.61 17.05
C ASP A 53 5.81 -4.12 15.73
N THR A 54 5.59 -5.43 15.66
CA THR A 54 5.09 -6.09 14.46
C THR A 54 3.70 -5.60 14.07
N ASP A 55 2.83 -5.31 15.05
CA ASP A 55 1.48 -4.79 14.83
C ASP A 55 1.50 -3.44 14.11
N THR A 56 2.32 -2.50 14.57
CA THR A 56 2.50 -1.18 13.95
C THR A 56 3.15 -1.29 12.57
N MET A 57 4.12 -2.19 12.39
CA MET A 57 4.70 -2.43 11.06
C MET A 57 3.66 -2.95 10.07
N LEU A 58 2.83 -3.92 10.48
CA LEU A 58 1.79 -4.50 9.62
C LEU A 58 0.67 -3.51 9.31
N ILE A 59 0.22 -2.73 10.30
CA ILE A 59 -0.86 -1.75 10.11
C ILE A 59 -0.43 -0.62 9.17
N THR A 60 0.80 -0.13 9.32
CA THR A 60 1.35 0.95 8.48
C THR A 60 1.65 0.47 7.07
N SER A 61 2.21 -0.74 6.91
CA SER A 61 2.41 -1.36 5.60
C SER A 61 1.07 -1.56 4.86
N THR A 62 0.03 -2.02 5.58
CA THR A 62 -1.32 -2.16 5.02
C THR A 62 -1.87 -0.81 4.57
N ALA A 63 -1.72 0.23 5.40
CA ALA A 63 -2.22 1.56 5.07
C ALA A 63 -1.54 2.16 3.83
N LEU A 64 -0.23 1.92 3.66
CA LEU A 64 0.57 2.46 2.57
C LEU A 64 0.43 1.68 1.27
N ILE A 65 0.36 0.34 1.34
CA ILE A 65 0.28 -0.53 0.16
C ILE A 65 -1.17 -0.79 -0.26
N CYS A 66 -2.02 -1.18 0.71
CA CYS A 66 -3.39 -1.61 0.44
C CYS A 66 -4.41 -0.47 0.56
N SER A 67 -4.00 0.72 1.03
CA SER A 67 -4.79 1.93 1.31
C SER A 67 -5.40 2.04 2.72
N PRO A 68 -5.57 3.27 3.25
CA PRO A 68 -6.08 3.52 4.61
C PRO A 68 -7.44 2.87 4.94
N PRO A 69 -8.40 2.77 4.01
CA PRO A 69 -9.67 2.07 4.27
C PRO A 69 -9.55 0.61 4.69
N PHE A 70 -8.44 -0.07 4.36
CA PHE A 70 -8.23 -1.47 4.73
C PHE A 70 -7.62 -1.65 6.12
N VAL A 71 -7.19 -0.57 6.77
CA VAL A 71 -6.60 -0.58 8.12
C VAL A 71 -7.51 -1.25 9.17
N PRO A 72 -8.83 -0.95 9.26
CA PRO A 72 -9.71 -1.58 10.24
C PRO A 72 -9.86 -3.10 10.03
N VAL A 73 -9.71 -3.57 8.79
CA VAL A 73 -9.77 -5.00 8.44
C VAL A 73 -8.60 -5.74 9.07
N VAL A 74 -7.39 -5.21 8.88
CA VAL A 74 -6.16 -5.82 9.39
C VAL A 74 -6.05 -5.66 10.91
N ALA A 75 -6.41 -4.50 11.48
CA ALA A 75 -6.49 -4.31 12.92
C ALA A 75 -7.43 -5.32 13.60
N GLY A 76 -8.58 -5.62 12.97
CA GLY A 76 -9.50 -6.64 13.43
C GLY A 76 -8.88 -8.04 13.43
N ALA A 77 -8.10 -8.37 12.40
CA ALA A 77 -7.39 -9.65 12.30
C ALA A 77 -6.23 -9.77 13.32
N LEU A 78 -5.53 -8.67 13.58
CA LEU A 78 -4.47 -8.57 14.60
C LEU A 78 -5.00 -8.57 16.04
N ARG A 79 -6.32 -8.48 16.24
CA ARG A 79 -6.97 -8.34 17.55
C ARG A 79 -6.52 -7.10 18.33
N ASN A 80 -6.00 -6.10 17.63
CA ASN A 80 -5.51 -4.85 18.20
C ASN A 80 -6.21 -3.70 17.47
N LYS A 81 -7.22 -3.10 18.12
CA LYS A 81 -8.01 -2.01 17.51
C LYS A 81 -7.45 -0.62 17.81
N GLU A 82 -6.55 -0.51 18.78
CA GLU A 82 -5.97 0.78 19.17
C GLU A 82 -5.05 1.33 18.07
N ILE A 83 -4.38 0.43 17.34
CA ILE A 83 -3.49 0.75 16.20
C ILE A 83 -4.23 1.24 14.94
N ILE A 84 -5.57 1.25 14.91
CA ILE A 84 -6.35 1.75 13.76
C ILE A 84 -6.05 3.22 13.50
N ILE A 85 -5.98 4.03 14.55
CA ILE A 85 -5.71 5.46 14.44
C ILE A 85 -4.33 5.67 13.80
N THR A 86 -3.31 4.97 14.32
CA THR A 86 -1.95 5.00 13.79
C THR A 86 -1.90 4.63 12.31
N GLY A 87 -2.57 3.54 11.92
CA GLY A 87 -2.61 3.09 10.53
C GLY A 87 -3.27 4.11 9.59
N ILE A 88 -4.43 4.66 9.97
CA ILE A 88 -5.15 5.65 9.14
C ILE A 88 -4.32 6.93 9.00
N THR A 89 -3.75 7.44 10.10
CA THR A 89 -2.93 8.66 10.08
C THR A 89 -1.71 8.50 9.17
N VAL A 90 -0.95 7.41 9.34
CA VAL A 90 0.23 7.13 8.50
C VAL A 90 -0.18 6.96 7.04
N GLY A 91 -1.30 6.28 6.78
CA GLY A 91 -1.80 6.09 5.42
C GLY A 91 -2.16 7.41 4.71
N ILE A 92 -2.84 8.34 5.39
CA ILE A 92 -3.20 9.66 4.83
C ILE A 92 -1.93 10.49 4.57
N ILE A 93 -1.01 10.52 5.53
CA ILE A 93 0.25 11.26 5.38
C ILE A 93 1.08 10.67 4.24
N GLY A 94 1.22 9.36 4.20
CA GLY A 94 1.94 8.65 3.14
C GLY A 94 1.32 8.89 1.76
N TYR A 95 -0.02 8.92 1.66
CA TYR A 95 -0.71 9.25 0.42
C TYR A 95 -0.40 10.68 -0.04
N ALA A 96 -0.42 11.66 0.86
CA ALA A 96 -0.07 13.04 0.52
C ALA A 96 1.39 13.13 0.04
N ILE A 97 2.34 12.58 0.81
CA ILE A 97 3.76 12.59 0.46
C ILE A 97 4.00 11.89 -0.88
N GLY A 98 3.44 10.71 -1.08
CA GLY A 98 3.60 9.94 -2.31
C GLY A 98 3.08 10.67 -3.54
N ASN A 99 1.94 11.36 -3.43
CA ASN A 99 1.40 12.16 -4.53
C ASN A 99 2.30 13.34 -4.87
N TYR A 100 2.76 14.12 -3.88
CA TYR A 100 3.64 15.27 -4.15
C TYR A 100 5.01 14.84 -4.66
N LEU A 101 5.56 13.74 -4.15
CA LEU A 101 6.82 13.19 -4.63
C LEU A 101 6.68 12.71 -6.08
N GLY A 102 5.60 12.00 -6.40
CA GLY A 102 5.29 11.57 -7.76
C GLY A 102 5.12 12.75 -8.72
N PHE A 103 4.41 13.80 -8.30
CA PHE A 103 4.29 15.03 -9.06
C PHE A 103 5.66 15.69 -9.30
N PHE A 104 6.50 15.78 -8.26
CA PHE A 104 7.83 16.35 -8.37
C PHE A 104 8.72 15.56 -9.35
N VAL A 105 8.69 14.23 -9.27
CA VAL A 105 9.43 13.36 -10.21
C VAL A 105 8.93 13.54 -11.63
N ALA A 106 7.61 13.64 -11.83
CA ALA A 106 7.03 13.89 -13.15
C ALA A 106 7.45 15.24 -13.73
N GLN A 107 7.46 16.31 -12.92
CA GLN A 107 7.95 17.63 -13.32
C GLN A 107 9.44 17.61 -13.67
N PHE A 108 10.25 16.96 -12.83
CA PHE A 108 11.70 16.84 -13.06
C PHE A 108 12.00 16.08 -14.35
N LEU A 109 11.28 14.98 -14.62
CA LEU A 109 11.47 14.19 -15.83
C LEU A 109 10.93 14.91 -17.08
N SER A 110 9.86 15.70 -16.96
CA SER A 110 9.31 16.50 -18.06
C SER A 110 10.16 17.71 -18.42
N ALA A 111 11.06 18.14 -17.53
CA ALA A 111 11.98 19.25 -17.78
C ALA A 111 13.23 18.84 -18.59
N TYR A 112 13.42 17.54 -18.83
CA TYR A 112 14.49 16.96 -19.64
C TYR A 112 13.95 16.44 -20.97
#